data_AF-A0A850AC97-F1
#
_entry.id   AF-A0A850AC97-F1
#
_cell.length_a   1.000
_cell.length_b   1.000
_cell.length_c   1.000
_cell.angle_alpha   90.00
_cell.angle_beta   90.00
_cell.angle_gamma   90.00
#
_symmetry.space_group_name_H-M   'P 1'
#
loop_
_entity.id
_entity.type
_entity.pdbx_description
1 polymer ?
#
loop_
_entity_poly.entity_id
_entity_poly.type
_entity_poly.pdbx_seq_one_letter_code
_entity_poly.pdbx_strand_id
1 'polypeptide(L)'
;MAAPTLPRITQVQIAREQAAADADGLQPVAAIGLVLEDGFTAWAACGPDAAPGSCYAFRSPARYAKYYKAAGFDVMSTANNHAGDFGDVCRRRTEELLDQQGIAHSGRPGDVASLTVNGLKVAVIGFHTSQTSHYVNDHETAAALVRSLAAAHDIVVVSFHGGAEG
;
A
#
# COMPACT_ATOMS: atom_id res chain seq x y z
N MET A 1 24.64 -28.73 15.79
CA MET A 1 24.53 -27.30 16.15
C MET A 1 23.27 -26.77 15.48
N ALA A 2 22.26 -26.37 16.25
CA ALA A 2 21.02 -25.83 15.70
C ALA A 2 21.20 -24.33 15.41
N ALA A 3 20.79 -23.88 14.22
CA ALA A 3 20.78 -22.46 13.86
C ALA A 3 19.81 -21.68 14.77
N PRO A 4 20.13 -20.42 15.14
CA PRO A 4 19.24 -19.63 15.96
C PRO A 4 17.96 -19.32 15.17
N THR A 5 16.82 -19.78 15.69
CA THR A 5 15.50 -19.37 15.21
C THR A 5 15.27 -17.94 15.63
N LEU A 6 15.47 -16.98 14.71
CA LEU A 6 14.97 -15.62 14.87
C LEU A 6 13.44 -15.66 15.02
N PRO A 7 12.85 -14.85 15.92
CA PRO A 7 11.42 -14.86 16.15
C PRO A 7 10.69 -14.50 14.86
N ARG A 8 9.86 -15.43 14.37
CA ARG A 8 8.93 -15.15 13.27
C ARG A 8 7.86 -14.21 13.81
N ILE A 9 7.82 -12.98 13.32
CA ILE A 9 6.66 -12.11 13.53
C ILE A 9 5.52 -12.70 12.70
N THR A 10 4.53 -13.27 13.39
CA THR A 10 3.39 -13.99 12.81
C THR A 10 2.13 -13.16 12.64
N GLN A 11 2.18 -11.84 12.87
CA GLN A 11 1.06 -10.96 12.55
C GLN A 11 1.52 -9.50 12.48
N VAL A 12 1.21 -8.84 11.36
CA VAL A 12 1.11 -7.39 11.29
C VAL A 12 -0.27 -7.08 10.71
N GLN A 13 -1.12 -6.52 11.56
CA GLN A 13 -2.47 -6.06 11.23
C GLN A 13 -2.58 -4.65 11.79
N ILE A 14 -2.67 -3.62 10.96
CA ILE A 14 -3.20 -2.29 11.32
C ILE A 14 -3.70 -1.65 9.99
N ALA A 15 -4.99 -1.62 9.62
CA ALA A 15 -6.24 -1.08 10.21
C ALA A 15 -6.58 0.33 9.69
N ARG A 16 -7.84 0.47 9.23
CA ARG A 16 -8.70 1.65 8.97
C ARG A 16 -8.06 2.99 8.58
N GLU A 17 -8.64 3.62 7.56
CA GLU A 17 -8.54 5.07 7.30
C GLU A 17 -8.79 5.89 8.58
N GLN A 18 -7.72 6.32 9.24
CA GLN A 18 -7.75 7.47 10.15
C GLN A 18 -6.44 8.26 9.98
N ALA A 19 -6.58 9.46 9.41
CA ALA A 19 -5.54 10.47 9.45
C ALA A 19 -5.57 11.21 10.80
N ALA A 20 -4.38 11.57 11.29
CA ALA A 20 -4.04 12.42 12.45
C ALA A 20 -4.10 11.74 13.84
N ALA A 21 -3.21 11.95 14.81
CA ALA A 21 -1.90 12.62 14.98
C ALA A 21 -1.20 11.91 16.18
N ASP A 22 0.06 12.19 16.54
CA ASP A 22 0.47 12.43 17.96
C ASP A 22 1.96 12.70 18.21
N ALA A 23 2.18 13.36 19.36
CA ALA A 23 3.35 14.13 19.78
C ALA A 23 4.46 13.34 20.52
N ASP A 24 4.52 12.01 20.36
CA ASP A 24 5.31 11.13 21.26
C ASP A 24 6.59 10.51 20.64
N GLY A 25 7.17 11.10 19.60
CA GLY A 25 8.56 10.78 19.20
C GLY A 25 8.80 9.38 18.59
N LEU A 26 7.76 8.65 18.21
CA LEU A 26 7.83 7.48 17.33
C LEU A 26 7.23 7.84 15.96
N GLN A 27 8.01 7.72 14.89
CA GLN A 27 7.61 8.07 13.52
C GLN A 27 6.55 7.08 12.98
N PRO A 28 5.56 7.54 12.20
CA PRO A 28 4.55 6.67 11.62
C PRO A 28 5.15 5.69 10.60
N VAL A 29 4.86 4.41 10.78
CA VAL A 29 5.17 3.34 9.82
C VAL A 29 3.91 2.95 9.06
N ALA A 30 3.94 3.19 7.74
CA ALA A 30 2.94 2.81 6.72
C ALA A 30 1.54 3.47 6.83
N ALA A 31 1.12 4.17 5.77
CA ALA A 31 -0.28 4.51 5.52
C ALA A 31 -0.87 3.68 4.37
N ILE A 32 -2.15 3.34 4.48
CA ILE A 32 -2.91 2.56 3.51
C ILE A 32 -3.73 3.49 2.60
N GLY A 33 -3.46 3.39 1.30
CA GLY A 33 -4.43 3.43 0.21
C GLY A 33 -5.10 4.75 -0.12
N LEU A 34 -4.56 5.49 -1.10
CA LEU A 34 -5.31 6.57 -1.75
C LEU A 34 -4.77 6.87 -3.16
N VAL A 35 -5.67 6.92 -4.14
CA VAL A 35 -5.35 7.40 -5.49
C VAL A 35 -5.19 8.92 -5.44
N LEU A 36 -4.03 9.43 -5.86
CA LEU A 36 -3.71 10.85 -5.95
C LEU A 36 -3.94 11.37 -7.38
N GLU A 37 -5.04 12.07 -7.60
CA GLU A 37 -5.51 12.37 -8.95
C GLU A 37 -6.30 13.69 -9.03
N ASP A 38 -5.97 14.51 -10.03
CA ASP A 38 -6.65 15.77 -10.38
C ASP A 38 -7.18 15.72 -11.83
N GLY A 39 -8.50 15.58 -12.02
CA GLY A 39 -9.16 15.80 -13.31
C GLY A 39 -9.62 14.59 -14.13
N PHE A 40 -9.38 13.34 -13.74
CA PHE A 40 -9.96 12.16 -14.41
C PHE A 40 -11.37 11.82 -13.90
N THR A 41 -12.21 11.27 -14.77
CA THR A 41 -13.55 10.78 -14.42
C THR A 41 -13.48 9.33 -13.95
N ALA A 42 -14.26 8.97 -12.93
CA ALA A 42 -14.29 7.64 -12.31
C ALA A 42 -14.97 6.55 -13.16
N TRP A 43 -14.89 6.65 -14.49
CA TRP A 43 -15.60 5.77 -15.41
C TRP A 43 -15.21 4.30 -15.21
N ALA A 44 -13.96 4.03 -14.80
CA ALA A 44 -13.47 2.68 -14.54
C ALA A 44 -14.12 2.02 -13.32
N ALA A 45 -14.42 2.77 -12.26
CA ALA A 45 -15.17 2.27 -11.11
C ALA A 45 -16.68 2.17 -11.38
N CYS A 46 -17.27 3.19 -12.02
CA CYS A 46 -18.73 3.37 -11.98
C CYS A 46 -19.49 2.99 -13.25
N GLY A 47 -18.84 2.75 -14.38
CA GLY A 47 -19.54 2.41 -15.62
C GLY A 47 -20.58 3.45 -16.08
N PRO A 48 -21.10 3.31 -17.31
CA PRO A 48 -22.18 4.17 -17.83
C PRO A 48 -23.52 3.99 -17.10
N ASP A 49 -23.79 2.77 -16.63
CA ASP A 49 -25.14 2.31 -16.27
C ASP A 49 -25.34 2.09 -14.76
N ALA A 50 -24.40 2.54 -13.92
CA ALA A 50 -24.57 2.40 -12.47
C ALA A 50 -25.77 3.22 -11.98
N ALA A 51 -26.57 2.59 -11.11
CA ALA A 51 -27.65 3.30 -10.44
C ALA A 51 -27.09 4.44 -9.58
N PRO A 52 -27.78 5.59 -9.48
CA PRO A 52 -27.37 6.66 -8.59
C PRO A 52 -27.18 6.13 -7.16
N GLY A 53 -25.99 6.34 -6.58
CA GLY A 53 -25.64 5.88 -5.23
C GLY A 53 -25.20 4.41 -5.12
N SER A 54 -25.09 3.67 -6.23
CA SER A 54 -24.58 2.28 -6.25
C SER A 54 -23.10 2.17 -6.60
N CYS A 55 -22.43 3.28 -6.89
CA CYS A 55 -21.00 3.32 -7.14
C CYS A 55 -20.33 4.46 -6.39
N TYR A 56 -19.19 4.16 -5.79
CA TYR A 56 -18.34 5.09 -5.07
C TYR A 56 -16.94 5.02 -5.66
N ALA A 57 -16.37 6.19 -5.96
CA ALA A 57 -15.01 6.33 -6.43
C ALA A 57 -14.24 7.28 -5.51
N PHE A 58 -13.10 6.83 -5.02
CA PHE A 58 -12.31 7.53 -4.02
C PHE A 58 -10.97 7.99 -4.58
N ARG A 59 -10.68 9.26 -4.35
CA ARG A 59 -9.39 9.87 -4.67
C ARG A 59 -9.08 11.00 -3.71
N SER A 60 -7.83 11.37 -3.65
CA SER A 60 -7.40 12.66 -3.10
C SER A 60 -6.70 13.51 -4.15
N PRO A 61 -6.63 14.83 -3.93
CA PRO A 61 -5.92 15.72 -4.82
C PRO A 61 -4.43 15.38 -4.92
N ALA A 62 -3.86 15.43 -6.12
CA ALA A 62 -2.44 15.08 -6.35
C ALA A 62 -1.48 15.94 -5.51
N ARG A 63 -1.87 17.21 -5.27
CA ARG A 63 -1.13 18.13 -4.39
C ARG A 63 -0.94 17.65 -2.95
N TYR A 64 -1.60 16.57 -2.51
CA TYR A 64 -1.48 16.02 -1.15
C TYR A 64 -0.24 15.16 -0.94
N ALA A 65 0.44 14.70 -2.00
CA ALA A 65 1.69 13.95 -1.87
C ALA A 65 2.71 14.66 -0.93
N LYS A 66 2.89 15.97 -1.11
CA LYS A 66 3.81 16.77 -0.28
C LYS A 66 3.43 16.81 1.19
N TYR A 67 2.13 16.72 1.50
CA TYR A 67 1.65 16.69 2.88
C TYR A 67 1.86 15.33 3.52
N TYR A 68 1.83 14.24 2.74
CA TYR A 68 2.21 12.93 3.25
C TYR A 68 3.67 12.90 3.69
N LYS A 69 4.56 13.50 2.89
CA LYS A 69 5.96 13.62 3.30
C LYS A 69 6.13 14.50 4.53
N ALA A 70 5.44 15.64 4.57
CA ALA A 70 5.46 16.53 5.72
C ALA A 70 4.91 15.87 7.00
N ALA A 71 3.99 14.91 6.86
CA ALA A 71 3.45 14.11 7.96
C ALA A 71 4.38 12.97 8.41
N GLY A 72 5.51 12.76 7.74
CA GLY A 72 6.51 11.74 8.12
C GLY A 72 6.26 10.35 7.54
N PHE A 73 5.44 10.20 6.50
CA PHE A 73 5.30 8.91 5.83
C PHE A 73 6.57 8.58 5.02
N ASP A 74 7.16 7.43 5.31
CA ASP A 74 8.31 6.88 4.56
C ASP A 74 7.89 5.85 3.51
N VAL A 75 6.73 5.22 3.69
CA VAL A 75 6.19 4.20 2.79
C VAL A 75 4.67 4.19 2.78
N MET A 76 4.06 3.93 1.63
CA MET A 76 2.60 3.84 1.46
C MET A 76 2.18 2.65 0.59
N SER A 77 1.02 2.04 0.92
CA SER A 77 0.46 0.95 0.11
C SER A 77 -0.48 1.48 -0.97
N THR A 78 -0.28 1.05 -2.22
CA THR A 78 -1.21 1.23 -3.34
C THR A 78 -2.09 -0.01 -3.57
N ALA A 79 -1.97 -1.06 -2.74
CA ALA A 79 -2.85 -2.23 -2.77
C ALA A 79 -4.12 -1.95 -1.94
N ASN A 80 -5.20 -1.56 -2.62
CA ASN A 80 -6.54 -1.38 -2.05
C ASN A 80 -7.60 -1.53 -3.16
N ASN A 81 -8.86 -1.67 -2.74
CA ASN A 81 -10.03 -1.80 -3.63
C ASN A 81 -10.25 -0.58 -4.54
N HIS A 82 -9.85 0.61 -4.10
CA HIS A 82 -10.01 1.86 -4.85
C HIS A 82 -8.82 2.24 -5.72
N ALA A 83 -7.74 1.45 -5.70
CA ALA A 83 -6.52 1.71 -6.47
C ALA A 83 -6.78 1.76 -7.98
N GLY A 84 -7.88 1.16 -8.44
CA GLY A 84 -8.30 1.10 -9.84
C GLY A 84 -9.40 2.08 -10.23
N ASP A 85 -9.93 2.91 -9.34
CA ASP A 85 -11.15 3.70 -9.59
C ASP A 85 -11.05 4.64 -10.79
N PHE A 86 -9.84 5.17 -11.01
CA PHE A 86 -9.49 6.08 -12.09
C PHE A 86 -8.56 5.42 -13.11
N GLY A 87 -8.46 4.08 -13.08
CA GLY A 87 -7.63 3.29 -13.98
C GLY A 87 -6.14 3.27 -13.64
N ASP A 88 -5.42 2.39 -14.33
CA ASP A 88 -4.00 2.11 -14.05
C ASP A 88 -3.06 3.30 -14.32
N VAL A 89 -3.46 4.22 -15.22
CA VAL A 89 -2.72 5.47 -15.47
C VAL A 89 -2.70 6.34 -14.22
N CYS A 90 -3.85 6.50 -13.55
CA CYS A 90 -3.95 7.31 -12.32
C CYS A 90 -3.26 6.64 -11.13
N ARG A 91 -3.27 5.31 -11.09
CA ARG A 91 -2.49 4.55 -10.10
C ARG A 91 -0.99 4.75 -10.28
N ARG A 92 -0.47 4.62 -11.50
CA ARG A 92 0.94 4.92 -11.80
C ARG A 92 1.29 6.37 -11.50
N ARG A 93 0.38 7.31 -11.78
CA ARG A 93 0.58 8.71 -11.41
C ARG A 93 0.69 8.90 -9.90
N THR A 94 -0.09 8.16 -9.11
CA THR A 94 0.02 8.17 -7.65
C THR A 94 1.41 7.71 -7.21
N GLU A 95 1.89 6.60 -7.76
CA GLU A 95 3.23 6.05 -7.49
C GLU A 95 4.34 7.05 -7.85
N GLU A 96 4.27 7.66 -9.04
CA GLU A 96 5.20 8.73 -9.44
C GLU A 96 5.22 9.92 -8.48
N LEU A 97 4.06 10.30 -7.94
CA LEU A 97 3.96 11.39 -6.97
C LEU A 97 4.58 11.00 -5.63
N LEU A 98 4.43 9.75 -5.20
CA LEU A 98 5.09 9.23 -4.00
C LEU A 98 6.62 9.19 -4.20
N ASP A 99 7.09 8.71 -5.34
CA ASP A 99 8.51 8.72 -5.73
C ASP A 99 9.11 10.13 -5.69
N GLN A 100 8.39 11.13 -6.23
CA GLN A 100 8.81 12.54 -6.20
C GLN A 100 8.95 13.11 -4.78
N GLN A 101 8.24 12.53 -3.79
CA GLN A 101 8.35 12.92 -2.39
C GLN A 101 9.34 12.04 -1.60
N GLY A 102 9.97 11.06 -2.23
CA GLY A 102 10.82 10.08 -1.55
C GLY A 102 10.03 9.22 -0.56
N ILE A 103 8.78 8.89 -0.90
CA ILE A 103 7.93 7.96 -0.16
C ILE A 103 7.94 6.64 -0.95
N ALA A 104 8.46 5.58 -0.34
CA ALA A 104 8.44 4.26 -0.98
C ALA A 104 7.01 3.76 -1.14
N HIS A 105 6.75 2.88 -2.10
CA HIS A 105 5.42 2.31 -2.27
C HIS A 105 5.43 0.82 -2.59
N SER A 106 4.30 0.18 -2.31
CA SER A 106 4.05 -1.20 -2.69
C SER A 106 2.57 -1.42 -2.97
N GLY A 107 2.24 -2.21 -3.99
CA GLY A 107 0.89 -2.73 -4.11
C GLY A 107 0.57 -3.40 -5.42
N ARG A 108 1.09 -2.91 -6.55
CA ARG A 108 0.95 -3.58 -7.85
C ARG A 108 1.77 -4.88 -7.92
N PRO A 109 1.41 -5.85 -8.76
CA PRO A 109 2.26 -7.00 -9.01
C PRO A 109 3.69 -6.58 -9.40
N GLY A 110 4.67 -7.00 -8.59
CA GLY A 110 6.09 -6.67 -8.79
C GLY A 110 6.56 -5.38 -8.11
N ASP A 111 5.67 -4.63 -7.47
CA ASP A 111 5.97 -3.36 -6.79
C ASP A 111 6.22 -3.59 -5.28
N VAL A 112 7.49 -3.68 -4.89
CA VAL A 112 7.90 -3.89 -3.49
C VAL A 112 8.70 -2.69 -2.98
N ALA A 113 8.33 -2.18 -1.81
CA ALA A 113 9.10 -1.16 -1.12
C ALA A 113 10.25 -1.80 -0.34
N SER A 114 11.47 -1.35 -0.58
CA SER A 114 12.67 -1.72 0.19
C SER A 114 13.33 -0.46 0.75
N LEU A 115 13.44 -0.39 2.07
CA LEU A 115 14.00 0.74 2.79
C LEU A 115 15.21 0.29 3.64
N THR A 116 16.08 1.22 3.99
CA THR A 116 17.12 1.01 5.02
C THR A 116 16.81 1.90 6.22
N VAL A 117 16.52 1.28 7.37
CA VAL A 117 16.16 1.98 8.60
C VAL A 117 17.14 1.55 9.69
N ASN A 118 17.91 2.50 10.22
CA ASN A 118 18.93 2.24 11.25
C ASN A 118 19.91 1.10 10.87
N GLY A 119 20.27 1.00 9.59
CA GLY A 119 21.15 -0.05 9.06
C GLY A 119 20.48 -1.39 8.76
N LEU A 120 19.18 -1.55 9.02
CA LEU A 120 18.41 -2.75 8.69
C LEU A 120 17.69 -2.57 7.36
N LYS A 121 17.72 -3.60 6.51
CA LYS A 121 16.93 -3.68 5.29
C LYS A 121 15.50 -4.10 5.64
N VAL A 122 14.55 -3.21 5.40
CA VAL A 122 13.13 -3.43 5.65
C VAL A 122 12.39 -3.53 4.31
N ALA A 123 11.73 -4.65 4.05
CA ALA A 123 10.76 -4.75 2.96
C ALA A 123 9.36 -4.44 3.48
N VAL A 124 8.58 -3.70 2.71
CA VAL A 124 7.14 -3.51 2.92
C VAL A 124 6.42 -3.98 1.68
N ILE A 125 5.45 -4.87 1.87
CA ILE A 125 4.64 -5.42 0.78
C ILE A 125 3.15 -5.27 1.06
N GLY A 126 2.43 -4.63 0.14
CA GLY A 126 0.98 -4.45 0.18
C GLY A 126 0.25 -5.50 -0.66
N PHE A 127 -0.74 -6.18 -0.06
CA PHE A 127 -1.64 -7.13 -0.73
C PHE A 127 -3.08 -6.61 -0.77
N HIS A 128 -3.85 -7.06 -1.77
CA HIS A 128 -5.28 -6.82 -1.88
C HIS A 128 -5.98 -8.04 -2.53
N THR A 129 -7.30 -8.09 -2.47
CA THR A 129 -8.15 -9.19 -3.00
C THR A 129 -8.39 -9.11 -4.51
N SER A 130 -7.76 -8.18 -5.22
CA SER A 130 -7.79 -8.09 -6.68
C SER A 130 -6.41 -8.42 -7.28
N GLN A 131 -6.40 -9.12 -8.41
CA GLN A 131 -5.18 -9.45 -9.18
C GLN A 131 -4.50 -8.22 -9.79
N THR A 132 -5.15 -7.05 -9.77
CA THR A 132 -4.51 -5.79 -10.15
C THR A 132 -3.48 -5.33 -9.10
N SER A 133 -3.48 -5.95 -7.91
CA SER A 133 -2.50 -5.77 -6.83
C SER A 133 -1.79 -7.09 -6.55
N HIS A 134 -0.82 -7.12 -5.62
CA HIS A 134 -0.37 -8.42 -5.08
C HIS A 134 -1.57 -9.17 -4.53
N TYR A 135 -1.88 -10.29 -5.17
CA TYR A 135 -3.13 -10.98 -4.96
C TYR A 135 -3.04 -11.85 -3.72
N VAL A 136 -3.80 -11.50 -2.68
CA VAL A 136 -3.74 -12.23 -1.41
C VAL A 136 -4.32 -13.65 -1.53
N ASN A 137 -5.33 -13.87 -2.38
CA ASN A 137 -6.09 -15.12 -2.38
C ASN A 137 -5.37 -16.23 -3.17
N ASP A 138 -4.28 -15.89 -3.87
CA ASP A 138 -3.29 -16.89 -4.28
C ASP A 138 -2.27 -17.05 -3.15
N HIS A 139 -2.64 -17.88 -2.17
CA HIS A 139 -1.85 -18.09 -0.96
C HIS A 139 -0.46 -18.67 -1.26
N GLU A 140 -0.32 -19.49 -2.30
CA GLU A 140 0.97 -20.09 -2.66
C GLU A 140 1.93 -19.03 -3.20
N THR A 141 1.47 -18.21 -4.14
CA THR A 141 2.27 -17.11 -4.70
C THR A 141 2.55 -16.04 -3.65
N ALA A 142 1.55 -15.66 -2.83
CA ALA A 142 1.74 -14.69 -1.76
C ALA A 142 2.78 -15.17 -0.73
N ALA A 143 2.71 -16.43 -0.31
CA ALA A 143 3.70 -17.01 0.60
C ALA A 143 5.09 -17.11 -0.02
N ALA A 144 5.20 -17.47 -1.31
CA ALA A 144 6.47 -17.51 -2.02
C ALA A 144 7.12 -16.12 -2.10
N LEU A 145 6.33 -15.07 -2.36
CA LEU A 145 6.78 -13.69 -2.40
C LEU A 145 7.26 -13.20 -1.03
N VAL A 146 6.50 -13.44 0.05
CA VAL A 146 6.94 -13.07 1.40
C VAL A 146 8.23 -13.81 1.79
N ARG A 147 8.38 -15.09 1.43
CA ARG A 147 9.61 -15.86 1.68
C ARG A 147 10.82 -15.29 0.92
N SER A 148 10.64 -14.88 -0.33
CA SER A 148 11.75 -14.31 -1.11
C SER A 148 12.20 -12.97 -0.50
N LEU A 149 11.26 -12.14 -0.04
CA LEU A 149 11.57 -10.90 0.66
C LEU A 149 12.29 -11.16 1.99
N ALA A 150 11.83 -12.13 2.77
CA ALA A 150 12.44 -12.50 4.04
C ALA A 150 13.86 -13.07 3.90
N ALA A 151 14.20 -13.63 2.73
CA ALA A 151 15.57 -14.08 2.45
C ALA A 151 16.53 -12.93 2.12
N ALA A 152 16.01 -11.78 1.67
CA ALA A 152 16.79 -10.65 1.17
C ALA A 152 16.79 -9.42 2.09
N HIS A 153 15.96 -9.42 3.14
CA HIS A 153 15.72 -8.31 4.07
C HIS A 153 15.76 -8.81 5.52
N ASP A 154 16.15 -7.93 6.43
CA ASP A 154 16.18 -8.24 7.87
C ASP A 154 14.77 -8.25 8.47
N ILE A 155 13.89 -7.39 7.95
CA ILE A 155 12.49 -7.26 8.38
C ILE A 155 11.60 -7.24 7.13
N VAL A 156 10.48 -7.98 7.19
CA VAL A 156 9.41 -7.90 6.19
C VAL A 156 8.12 -7.49 6.89
N VAL A 157 7.57 -6.36 6.46
CA VAL A 157 6.25 -5.87 6.88
C VAL A 157 5.25 -6.23 5.79
N VAL A 158 4.23 -7.01 6.16
CA VAL A 158 3.13 -7.36 5.27
C VAL A 158 1.93 -6.50 5.63
N SER A 159 1.43 -5.75 4.66
CA SER A 159 0.15 -5.03 4.75
C SER A 159 -0.85 -5.73 3.82
N PHE A 160 -2.09 -5.89 4.28
CA PHE A 160 -3.13 -6.55 3.49
C PHE A 160 -4.46 -5.82 3.62
N HIS A 161 -4.97 -5.34 2.49
CA HIS A 161 -6.28 -4.72 2.35
C HIS A 161 -7.31 -5.79 1.92
N GLY A 162 -7.88 -6.47 2.92
CA GLY A 162 -8.73 -7.66 2.73
C GLY A 162 -10.20 -7.56 3.10
N GLY A 163 -10.63 -6.41 3.60
CA GLY A 163 -11.97 -6.24 4.15
C GLY A 163 -13.08 -6.29 3.10
N ALA A 164 -14.30 -6.56 3.57
CA ALA A 164 -15.52 -6.26 2.84
C ALA A 164 -15.84 -4.77 3.04
N GLU A 165 -15.23 -3.91 2.23
CA GLU A 165 -15.74 -2.54 2.05
C GLU A 165 -16.71 -2.57 0.86
N GLY A 166 -18.00 -2.68 1.21
CA GLY A 166 -19.16 -2.85 0.33
C GLY A 166 -20.35 -3.45 1.08
#